data_AF-A0A067DKZ0-F1
#
_entry.id   AF-A0A067DKZ0-F1
#
_cell.length_a   1.000
_cell.length_b   1.000
_cell.length_c   1.000
_cell.angle_alpha   90.00
_cell.angle_beta   90.00
_cell.angle_gamma   90.00
#
_symmetry.space_group_name_H-M   'P 1'
#
loop_
_entity.id
_entity.type
_entity.pdbx_description
1 polymer ?
#
loop_
_entity_poly.entity_id
_entity_poly.type
_entity_poly.pdbx_seq_one_letter_code
_entity_poly.pdbx_strand_id
1 'polypeptide(L)'
;MWDPVAYALGFIDCDNISARCMLTIFALFATKTEASLLRMLKGSPDVYLSGPIRKYITDKGGRFHLRWGCREILYDKAANAETYVKGLAMSKATDKKVVQADAYVAACDVPGIKRLLPSSWREMKFFNNIYALVGVPVVTVQLRYNGWVTELQDLERSRSLF
;
A
#
# COMPACT_ATOMS: atom_id res chain seq x y z
N MET A 1 -15.22 12.49 19.31
CA MET A 1 -15.72 13.25 18.13
C MET A 1 -14.82 13.04 16.90
N TRP A 2 -13.50 12.97 17.06
CA TRP A 2 -12.56 12.85 15.94
C TRP A 2 -12.28 11.41 15.47
N ASP A 3 -12.65 10.41 16.27
CA ASP A 3 -12.39 9.00 15.96
C ASP A 3 -12.95 8.54 14.60
N PRO A 4 -14.14 8.96 14.13
CA PRO A 4 -14.61 8.59 12.80
C PRO A 4 -13.64 9.00 11.68
N VAL A 5 -12.98 10.15 11.81
CA VAL A 5 -12.00 10.64 10.84
C VAL A 5 -10.69 9.86 10.97
N ALA A 6 -10.22 9.61 12.20
CA ALA A 6 -9.03 8.81 12.45
C ALA A 6 -9.17 7.38 11.92
N TYR A 7 -10.32 6.73 12.15
CA TYR A 7 -10.62 5.41 11.61
C TYR A 7 -10.70 5.41 10.09
N ALA A 8 -11.30 6.43 9.47
CA ALA A 8 -11.38 6.53 8.01
C ALA A 8 -10.00 6.68 7.34
N LEU A 9 -9.05 7.34 8.01
CA LEU A 9 -7.73 7.62 7.47
C LEU A 9 -6.69 6.53 7.75
N GLY A 10 -6.67 6.04 8.99
CA GLY A 10 -5.61 5.17 9.49
C GLY A 10 -6.08 3.87 10.13
N PHE A 11 -7.40 3.65 10.23
CA PHE A 11 -7.99 2.48 10.90
C PHE A 11 -7.58 2.34 12.38
N ILE A 12 -7.23 3.46 13.02
CA ILE A 12 -6.86 3.55 14.45
C ILE A 12 -7.54 4.78 15.08
N ASP A 13 -7.70 4.77 16.40
CA ASP A 13 -8.33 5.86 17.17
C ASP A 13 -7.45 7.12 17.29
N CYS A 14 -8.01 8.17 17.89
CA CYS A 14 -7.29 9.43 18.09
C CYS A 14 -6.16 9.36 19.12
N ASP A 15 -6.19 8.39 20.03
CA ASP A 15 -5.15 8.22 21.05
C ASP A 15 -3.88 7.61 20.44
N ASN A 16 -4.02 6.86 19.35
CA ASN A 16 -2.93 6.15 18.67
C ASN A 16 -2.48 6.83 17.36
N ILE A 17 -3.32 7.63 16.70
CA ILE A 17 -2.96 8.29 15.44
C ILE A 17 -2.04 9.50 15.65
N SER A 18 -1.06 9.67 14.77
CA SER A 18 -0.23 10.88 14.78
C SER A 18 -1.04 12.11 14.35
N ALA A 19 -0.98 13.18 15.14
CA ALA A 19 -1.56 14.48 14.79
C ALA A 19 -1.06 15.02 13.43
N ARG A 20 0.17 14.64 13.02
CA ARG A 20 0.72 15.04 11.71
C ARG A 20 -0.11 14.49 10.55
N CYS A 21 -0.63 13.26 10.66
CA CYS A 21 -1.50 12.66 9.65
C CYS A 21 -2.77 13.51 9.49
N MET A 22 -3.42 13.85 10.61
CA MET A 22 -4.64 14.65 10.66
C MET A 22 -4.43 16.07 10.11
N LEU A 23 -3.38 16.76 10.54
CA LEU A 23 -3.09 18.13 10.07
C LEU A 23 -2.79 18.18 8.57
N THR A 24 -2.15 17.13 8.03
CA THR A 24 -1.83 17.06 6.60
C THR A 24 -3.10 16.98 5.76
N ILE A 25 -4.08 16.15 6.16
CA ILE A 25 -5.33 16.03 5.41
C ILE A 25 -6.20 17.28 5.56
N PHE A 26 -6.24 17.89 6.75
CA PHE A 26 -6.98 19.13 6.94
C PHE A 26 -6.37 20.30 6.17
N ALA A 27 -5.05 20.38 6.09
CA ALA A 27 -4.37 21.34 5.23
C ALA A 27 -4.71 21.11 3.74
N LEU A 28 -4.83 19.86 3.29
CA LEU A 28 -5.24 19.55 1.93
C LEU A 28 -6.67 20.05 1.64
N PHE A 29 -7.62 19.79 2.53
CA PHE A 29 -9.01 20.25 2.38
C PHE A 29 -9.14 21.77 2.47
N ALA A 30 -8.35 22.42 3.34
CA ALA A 30 -8.37 23.87 3.48
C ALA A 30 -7.80 24.60 2.25
N THR A 31 -6.85 23.98 1.54
CA THR A 31 -6.13 24.63 0.42
C THR A 31 -6.68 24.27 -0.96
N LYS A 32 -7.47 23.20 -1.08
CA LYS A 32 -8.03 22.74 -2.37
C LYS A 32 -9.54 22.57 -2.26
N THR A 33 -10.28 23.47 -2.92
CA THR A 33 -11.75 23.56 -2.88
C THR A 33 -12.45 22.25 -3.26
N GLU A 34 -11.88 21.48 -4.19
CA GLU A 34 -12.46 20.20 -4.66
C GLU A 34 -11.89 18.96 -3.96
N ALA A 35 -10.94 19.10 -3.03
CA ALA A 35 -10.26 17.94 -2.45
C ALA A 35 -11.16 17.11 -1.53
N SER A 36 -12.30 17.64 -1.09
CA SER A 36 -13.29 16.91 -0.31
C SER A 36 -14.28 16.10 -1.17
N LEU A 37 -14.24 16.23 -2.50
CA LEU A 37 -15.14 15.50 -3.40
C LEU A 37 -14.71 14.03 -3.51
N LEU A 38 -15.57 13.13 -3.03
CA LEU A 38 -15.37 11.70 -3.14
C LEU A 38 -15.76 11.19 -4.54
N ARG A 39 -14.81 10.50 -5.20
CA ARG A 39 -15.03 9.85 -6.49
C ARG A 39 -14.77 8.37 -6.34
N MET A 40 -15.69 7.55 -6.83
CA MET A 40 -15.54 6.10 -6.83
C MET A 40 -15.05 5.63 -8.20
N LEU A 41 -14.24 4.57 -8.21
CA LEU A 41 -13.93 3.87 -9.45
C LEU A 41 -15.20 3.26 -10.02
N LYS A 42 -15.33 3.29 -11.34
CA LYS A 42 -16.48 2.71 -12.08
C LYS A 42 -16.64 1.20 -11.85
N GLY A 43 -15.58 0.52 -11.46
CA GLY A 43 -15.59 -0.91 -11.18
C GLY A 43 -14.27 -1.36 -10.59
N SER A 44 -13.94 -2.64 -10.79
CA SER A 44 -12.71 -3.24 -10.27
C SER A 44 -11.47 -2.40 -10.57
N PRO A 45 -10.60 -2.14 -9.57
CA PRO A 45 -9.32 -1.46 -9.77
C PRO A 45 -8.44 -2.13 -10.82
N ASP A 46 -8.53 -3.46 -11.01
CA ASP A 46 -7.76 -4.15 -12.06
C ASP A 46 -8.13 -3.67 -13.47
N VAL A 47 -9.42 -3.42 -13.70
CA VAL A 47 -9.91 -3.01 -15.03
C VAL A 47 -9.76 -1.50 -15.23
N TYR A 48 -10.07 -0.71 -14.20
CA TYR A 48 -10.22 0.75 -14.34
C TYR A 48 -9.04 1.57 -13.82
N LEU A 49 -8.04 0.93 -13.18
CA LEU A 49 -6.85 1.64 -12.68
C LEU A 49 -5.55 0.94 -13.09
N SER A 50 -5.28 -0.28 -12.59
CA SER A 50 -3.99 -0.93 -12.85
C SER A 50 -3.88 -1.52 -14.26
N GLY A 51 -4.99 -1.93 -14.87
CA GLY A 51 -5.05 -2.44 -16.25
C GLY A 51 -4.54 -1.43 -17.28
N PRO A 52 -5.07 -0.19 -17.32
CA PRO A 52 -4.56 0.87 -18.20
C PRO A 52 -3.09 1.18 -17.97
N ILE A 53 -2.63 1.22 -16.72
CA ILE A 53 -1.21 1.46 -16.38
C ILE A 53 -0.33 0.32 -16.91
N ARG A 54 -0.75 -0.94 -16.69
CA ARG A 54 -0.06 -2.13 -17.21
C ARG A 54 0.06 -2.08 -18.73
N LYS A 55 -1.04 -1.76 -19.43
CA LYS A 55 -1.05 -1.64 -20.89
C LYS A 55 -0.04 -0.59 -21.36
N TYR A 56 -0.08 0.61 -20.79
CA TYR A 56 0.84 1.69 -21.15
C TYR A 56 2.32 1.30 -20.96
N ILE A 57 2.64 0.63 -19.85
CA ILE A 57 4.01 0.15 -19.58
C ILE A 57 4.42 -0.91 -20.60
N THR A 58 3.54 -1.88 -20.92
CA THR A 58 3.83 -2.94 -21.89
C THR A 58 3.96 -2.43 -23.31
N ASP A 59 3.12 -1.48 -23.74
CA ASP A 59 3.20 -0.83 -25.05
C ASP A 59 4.55 -0.11 -25.24
N LYS A 60 5.17 0.34 -24.14
CA LYS A 60 6.51 0.95 -24.12
C LYS A 60 7.65 -0.05 -23.91
N GLY A 61 7.39 -1.35 -24.03
CA GLY A 61 8.39 -2.41 -23.91
C GLY A 61 8.69 -2.87 -22.47
N GLY A 62 7.94 -2.37 -21.49
CA GLY A 62 8.02 -2.83 -20.10
C GLY A 62 7.50 -4.25 -19.94
N ARG A 63 8.11 -5.01 -19.01
CA ARG A 63 7.83 -6.44 -18.82
C ARG A 63 7.31 -6.70 -17.41
N PHE A 64 6.26 -7.52 -17.31
CA PHE A 64 5.70 -7.96 -16.04
C PHE A 64 5.97 -9.44 -15.83
N HIS A 65 6.63 -9.77 -14.72
CA HIS A 65 6.94 -11.15 -14.35
C HIS A 65 6.13 -11.55 -13.10
N LEU A 66 4.89 -11.98 -13.31
CA LEU A 66 4.01 -12.39 -12.23
C LEU A 66 4.44 -13.72 -11.61
N ARG A 67 4.07 -13.92 -10.33
CA ARG A 67 4.38 -15.13 -9.53
C ARG A 67 5.88 -15.40 -9.34
N TRP A 68 6.72 -14.38 -9.49
CA TRP A 68 8.13 -14.43 -9.14
C TRP A 68 8.35 -13.68 -7.83
N GLY A 69 8.69 -14.40 -6.78
CA GLY A 69 8.96 -13.82 -5.46
C GLY A 69 10.44 -13.48 -5.27
N CYS A 70 10.74 -12.28 -4.76
CA CYS A 70 12.08 -11.91 -4.30
C CYS A 70 12.41 -12.61 -2.99
N ARG A 71 13.48 -13.39 -3.01
CA ARG A 71 13.96 -14.15 -1.86
C ARG A 71 15.10 -13.43 -1.16
N GLU A 72 15.98 -12.82 -1.94
CA GLU A 72 17.19 -12.22 -1.41
C GLU A 72 17.67 -11.08 -2.32
N ILE A 73 18.17 -10.03 -1.69
CA ILE A 73 18.96 -9.00 -2.34
C ILE A 73 20.41 -9.48 -2.32
N LEU A 74 20.99 -9.71 -3.49
CA LEU A 74 22.42 -10.01 -3.61
C LEU A 74 23.16 -8.67 -3.66
N TYR A 75 24.01 -8.41 -2.68
CA TYR A 75 24.75 -7.15 -2.57
C TYR A 75 26.21 -7.41 -2.19
N ASP A 76 27.06 -6.41 -2.44
CA ASP A 76 28.47 -6.44 -2.07
C ASP A 76 28.92 -5.03 -1.66
N LYS A 77 30.14 -4.92 -1.14
CA LYS A 77 30.78 -3.66 -0.81
C LYS A 77 31.84 -3.31 -1.85
N ALA A 78 31.82 -2.08 -2.33
CA ALA A 78 32.88 -1.53 -3.15
C ALA A 78 34.13 -1.25 -2.28
N ALA A 79 35.26 -0.95 -2.93
CA ALA A 79 36.53 -0.70 -2.24
C ALA A 79 36.47 0.49 -1.25
N ASN A 80 35.53 1.42 -1.46
CA ASN A 80 35.22 2.55 -0.59
C ASN A 80 34.21 2.23 0.53
N ALA A 81 33.90 0.94 0.74
CA ALA A 81 32.88 0.43 1.67
C ALA A 81 31.41 0.79 1.34
N GLU A 82 31.13 1.38 0.18
CA GLU A 82 29.75 1.60 -0.26
C GLU A 82 29.08 0.28 -0.66
N THR A 83 27.83 0.11 -0.24
CA THR A 83 27.06 -1.09 -0.56
C THR A 83 26.35 -0.92 -1.89
N TYR A 84 26.50 -1.89 -2.80
CA TYR A 84 25.80 -1.92 -4.08
C TYR A 84 25.12 -3.27 -4.30
N VAL A 85 24.01 -3.24 -5.05
CA VAL A 85 23.22 -4.45 -5.36
C VAL A 85 23.75 -5.09 -6.65
N LYS A 86 24.10 -6.37 -6.58
CA LYS A 86 24.55 -7.20 -7.71
C LYS A 86 23.40 -7.87 -8.47
N GLY A 87 22.27 -8.07 -7.81
CA GLY A 87 21.10 -8.71 -8.39
C GLY A 87 20.03 -9.05 -7.36
N LEU A 88 18.90 -9.55 -7.86
CA LEU A 88 17.82 -10.08 -7.03
C LEU A 88 17.67 -11.57 -7.28
N ALA A 89 17.72 -12.37 -6.21
CA ALA A 89 17.43 -13.79 -6.27
C ALA A 89 15.91 -14.00 -6.31
N MET A 90 15.42 -14.50 -7.44
CA MET A 90 14.01 -14.69 -7.71
C MET A 90 13.67 -16.17 -7.72
N SER A 91 12.47 -16.52 -7.27
CA SER A 91 11.95 -17.90 -7.37
C SER A 91 10.51 -17.94 -7.84
N LYS A 92 10.15 -19.00 -8.55
CA LYS A 92 8.77 -19.35 -8.92
C LYS A 92 8.64 -20.87 -8.94
N ALA A 93 7.81 -21.44 -8.06
CA ALA A 93 7.71 -22.89 -7.89
C ALA A 93 9.10 -23.54 -7.71
N THR A 94 9.54 -24.37 -8.67
CA THR A 94 10.86 -25.01 -8.69
C THR A 94 11.95 -24.17 -9.36
N ASP A 95 11.57 -23.11 -10.08
CA ASP A 95 12.50 -22.29 -10.85
C ASP A 95 13.17 -21.25 -9.97
N LYS A 96 14.46 -21.03 -10.22
CA LYS A 96 15.27 -19.98 -9.60
C LYS A 96 16.01 -19.22 -10.69
N LYS A 97 16.13 -17.91 -10.52
CA LYS A 97 16.98 -17.08 -11.38
C LYS A 97 17.51 -15.89 -10.60
N VAL A 98 18.63 -15.34 -11.06
CA VAL A 98 19.13 -14.05 -10.60
C VAL A 98 18.77 -13.01 -11.66
N VAL A 99 18.14 -11.93 -11.25
CA VAL A 99 17.83 -10.79 -12.13
C VAL A 99 18.83 -9.69 -11.87
N GLN A 100 19.50 -9.25 -12.93
CA GLN A 100 20.43 -8.12 -12.92
C GLN A 100 19.84 -6.95 -13.71
N ALA A 101 20.09 -5.73 -13.23
CA ALA A 101 19.64 -4.49 -13.82
C ALA A 101 20.57 -3.34 -13.40
N ASP A 102 20.47 -2.22 -14.10
CA ASP A 102 21.23 -1.01 -13.79
C ASP A 102 20.75 -0.34 -12.49
N ALA A 103 19.46 -0.51 -12.16
CA ALA A 103 18.86 0.00 -10.94
C ALA A 103 17.81 -0.97 -10.38
N TYR A 104 17.66 -0.96 -9.06
CA TYR A 104 16.71 -1.81 -8.34
C TYR A 104 15.79 -0.95 -7.47
N VAL A 105 14.48 -1.24 -7.53
CA VAL A 105 13.46 -0.58 -6.71
C VAL A 105 12.63 -1.66 -6.01
N ALA A 106 12.56 -1.60 -4.69
CA ALA A 106 11.72 -2.48 -3.89
C ALA A 106 10.43 -1.74 -3.48
N ALA A 107 9.39 -1.86 -4.30
CA ALA A 107 8.06 -1.32 -4.00
C ALA A 107 7.23 -2.31 -3.17
N CYS A 108 7.74 -2.69 -1.99
CA CYS A 108 7.10 -3.63 -1.08
C CYS A 108 6.31 -2.92 0.03
N ASP A 109 5.34 -3.62 0.61
CA ASP A 109 4.70 -3.22 1.86
C ASP A 109 5.68 -3.37 3.05
N VAL A 110 5.29 -2.85 4.23
CA VAL A 110 6.15 -2.85 5.42
C VAL A 110 6.60 -4.27 5.83
N PRO A 111 5.72 -5.29 5.91
CA PRO A 111 6.16 -6.67 6.18
C PRO A 111 7.08 -7.22 5.07
N GLY A 112 6.75 -6.98 3.81
CA GLY A 112 7.53 -7.46 2.67
C GLY A 112 8.94 -6.89 2.63
N ILE A 113 9.11 -5.57 2.84
CA ILE A 113 10.44 -4.94 2.85
C ILE A 113 11.26 -5.36 4.07
N LYS A 114 10.64 -5.48 5.26
CA LYS A 114 11.32 -5.97 6.48
C LYS A 114 11.88 -7.37 6.32
N ARG A 115 11.16 -8.24 5.57
CA ARG A 115 11.61 -9.60 5.24
C ARG A 115 12.73 -9.60 4.20
N LEU A 116 12.69 -8.66 3.26
CA LEU A 116 13.62 -8.63 2.13
C LEU A 116 14.97 -7.97 2.48
N LEU A 117 14.97 -6.98 3.35
CA LEU A 117 16.17 -6.25 3.73
C LEU A 117 17.18 -7.17 4.45
N PRO A 118 18.46 -7.15 4.05
CA PRO A 118 19.51 -7.88 4.78
C PRO A 118 19.64 -7.38 6.21
N SER A 119 19.80 -8.29 7.18
CA SER A 119 19.93 -7.93 8.60
C SER A 119 21.09 -6.97 8.87
N SER A 120 22.21 -7.13 8.16
CA SER A 120 23.38 -6.24 8.25
C SER A 120 23.06 -4.79 7.88
N TRP A 121 22.09 -4.56 6.99
CA TRP A 121 21.71 -3.20 6.60
C TRP A 121 21.02 -2.43 7.73
N ARG A 122 20.58 -3.12 8.79
CA ARG A 122 20.03 -2.48 9.99
C ARG A 122 21.05 -1.69 10.80
N GLU A 123 22.34 -1.85 10.54
CA GLU A 123 23.38 -0.98 11.08
C GLU A 123 23.21 0.47 10.56
N MET A 124 22.66 0.63 9.35
CA MET A 124 22.33 1.93 8.80
C MET A 124 21.00 2.43 9.36
N LYS A 125 21.03 3.60 10.02
CA LYS A 125 19.83 4.23 10.60
C LYS A 125 18.66 4.34 9.61
N PHE A 126 18.95 4.63 8.35
CA PHE A 126 17.94 4.72 7.29
C PHE A 126 17.08 3.44 7.19
N PHE A 127 17.72 2.26 7.08
CA PHE A 127 16.99 0.99 6.99
C PHE A 127 16.45 0.54 8.34
N ASN A 128 17.14 0.84 9.45
CA ASN A 128 16.66 0.46 10.77
C ASN A 128 15.34 1.16 11.13
N ASN A 129 15.15 2.42 10.70
CA ASN A 129 13.91 3.17 10.95
C ASN A 129 12.66 2.48 10.38
N ILE A 130 12.80 1.68 9.31
CA ILE A 130 11.69 0.90 8.74
C ILE A 130 11.11 -0.08 9.78
N TYR A 131 11.93 -0.57 10.71
CA TYR A 131 11.50 -1.52 11.73
C TYR A 131 10.60 -0.90 12.81
N ALA A 132 10.60 0.43 12.97
CA ALA A 132 9.64 1.14 13.81
C ALA A 132 8.22 1.19 13.22
N LEU A 133 8.07 0.95 11.91
CA LEU A 133 6.77 0.96 11.24
C LEU A 133 6.03 -0.35 11.52
N VAL A 134 4.79 -0.29 12.00
CA VAL A 134 3.95 -1.47 12.24
C VAL A 134 2.69 -1.36 11.41
N GLY A 135 2.30 -2.46 10.76
CA GLY A 135 1.06 -2.50 10.00
C GLY A 135 -0.16 -2.54 10.92
N VAL A 136 -1.20 -1.80 10.57
CA VAL A 136 -2.50 -1.85 11.25
C VAL A 136 -3.34 -2.96 10.63
N PRO A 137 -3.91 -3.90 11.41
CA PRO A 137 -4.80 -4.93 10.88
C PRO A 137 -6.12 -4.31 10.43
N VAL A 138 -6.59 -4.69 9.24
CA VAL A 138 -7.85 -4.22 8.67
C VAL A 138 -8.62 -5.40 8.08
N VAL A 139 -9.95 -5.38 8.26
CA VAL A 139 -10.86 -6.38 7.69
C VAL A 139 -11.81 -5.68 6.73
N THR A 140 -11.98 -6.24 5.54
CA THR A 140 -12.99 -5.80 4.57
C THR A 140 -14.11 -6.83 4.50
N VAL A 141 -15.34 -6.40 4.76
CA VAL A 141 -16.52 -7.25 4.70
C VAL A 141 -17.27 -6.98 3.39
N GLN A 142 -17.67 -8.05 2.70
CA GLN A 142 -18.51 -7.97 1.50
C GLN A 142 -19.79 -8.78 1.73
N LEU A 143 -20.93 -8.10 1.73
CA LEU A 143 -22.25 -8.72 1.89
C LEU A 143 -23.02 -8.64 0.58
N ARG A 144 -23.71 -9.73 0.22
CA ARG A 144 -24.61 -9.79 -0.93
C ARG A 144 -26.01 -10.09 -0.45
N TYR A 145 -26.97 -9.31 -0.91
CA TYR A 145 -28.37 -9.42 -0.55
C TYR A 145 -29.18 -9.91 -1.74
N ASN A 146 -30.27 -10.62 -1.48
CA ASN A 146 -31.17 -11.13 -2.52
C ASN A 146 -32.06 -10.02 -3.14
N GLY A 147 -32.01 -8.81 -2.60
CA GLY A 147 -32.79 -7.67 -3.06
C GLY A 147 -32.14 -6.35 -2.62
N TRP A 148 -32.82 -5.25 -2.91
CA TRP A 148 -32.37 -3.91 -2.56
C TRP A 148 -32.38 -3.70 -1.05
N VAL A 149 -31.29 -3.16 -0.51
CA VAL A 149 -31.23 -2.66 0.87
C VAL A 149 -31.84 -1.26 0.86
N THR A 150 -33.05 -1.12 1.40
CA THR A 150 -33.73 0.16 1.54
C THR A 150 -34.03 0.41 3.01
N GLU A 151 -33.71 1.61 3.51
CA GLU A 151 -34.10 2.08 4.85
C GLU A 151 -35.62 2.40 4.93
N LEU A 152 -36.32 2.34 3.79
CA LEU A 152 -37.65 2.90 3.55
C LEU A 152 -38.84 1.94 3.77
N GLN A 153 -38.63 0.73 4.27
CA GLN A 153 -39.77 -0.17 4.51
C GLN A 153 -40.68 0.33 5.64
N ASP A 154 -40.17 1.16 6.54
CA ASP A 154 -40.93 1.69 7.67
C ASP A 154 -40.52 3.15 7.96
N LEU A 155 -41.06 4.07 7.14
CA LEU A 155 -40.84 5.51 7.23
C LEU A 155 -41.16 6.08 8.62
N GLU A 156 -42.10 5.49 9.34
CA GLU A 156 -42.46 5.90 10.70
C GLU A 156 -41.37 5.52 11.71
N ARG A 157 -40.81 4.31 11.59
CA ARG A 157 -39.75 3.82 12.49
C ARG A 157 -38.39 4.47 12.26
N SER A 158 -38.10 4.90 11.03
CA SER A 158 -36.92 5.70 10.69
C SER A 158 -36.95 7.08 11.37
N ARG A 159 -38.14 7.69 11.49
CA ARG A 159 -38.31 9.01 12.12
C ARG A 159 -38.18 8.99 13.64
N SER A 160 -38.39 7.84 14.30
CA SER A 160 -38.27 7.71 15.75
C SER A 160 -36.84 7.44 16.26
N LEU A 161 -35.87 7.27 15.35
CA LEU A 161 -34.46 6.96 15.66
C LEU A 161 -33.54 8.18 15.58
N PHE A 162 -34.10 9.38 15.37
CA PHE A 162 -33.40 10.68 15.39
C PHE A 162 -34.05 11.62 16.41
#